data_AF-A0A0K2SXI9-F1
#
_entry.id   AF-A0A0K2SXI9-F1
#
_cell.length_a   1.000
_cell.length_b   1.000
_cell.length_c   1.000
_cell.angle_alpha   90.00
_cell.angle_beta   90.00
_cell.angle_gamma   90.00
#
_symmetry.space_group_name_H-M   'P 1'
#
loop_
_entity.id
_entity.type
_entity.pdbx_description
1 polymer ?
#
loop_
_entity_poly.entity_id
_entity_poly.type
_entity_poly.pdbx_seq_one_letter_code
_entity_poly.pdbx_strand_id
1 'polypeptide(L)'
;MNISDTKIIVDDILCDILSFTPYNDLRIEKEMEASSSSLEEEKMVDALNNKLIKAYSHAELLKSDLECQMSISSIKLKQLELENTDLKTDYEQLLRESALQRNTFQKTLRTLKHSLDNKDIEIGHLNESNSILRSEIMENAGNFIREREKCEKLREEESIIAQSLLENKNHSLQSLQIQLDNLKSKYEKKTKKIKKSHKKSLDSVTVRYSHLENHMKMGPLTLLIFTSMLVQKSDSFNLTAPVPIPEGDCKMLEFEFVNEYNFMSTCYIANAPTGDYCLKCKTNLQGLEKVYHKLKHTIQTHTNASCYDVLCRQNDIGIVCSDFKYIQHLWSISKCDYCYINNSMSSDKPKPDVSVYISLVQNVTNCFKSVENVCQNCKMMYRELSKLFFHEWYAWSKDGSYQCRDIYDKYNMTMREWKEVYGCIRESADSYTYPYVLLFSYIVILYFSFYFLVIYILPRQKYFNMQDIKTRTGVLPLNVAIREPRPQENVHELLSHLSIEEINQEVACPCFKTFTKFVKEYRDAREDYRRHDPPDNRVVAAIHKKYLQEIHNSPNFRF
;
A
#
# COMPACT_ATOMS: atom_id res chain seq x y z
N MET A 1 52.70 36.79 -9.00
CA MET A 1 53.72 37.84 -9.19
C MET A 1 53.59 38.78 -8.02
N ASN A 2 54.62 38.90 -7.19
CA ASN A 2 54.57 39.71 -5.98
C ASN A 2 54.68 41.20 -6.36
N ILE A 3 53.95 42.03 -5.62
CA ILE A 3 53.93 43.50 -5.78
C ILE A 3 55.34 44.12 -5.59
N SER A 4 56.27 43.41 -4.95
CA SER A 4 57.68 43.82 -4.86
C SER A 4 58.38 43.87 -6.21
N ASP A 5 58.04 42.96 -7.12
CA ASP A 5 58.79 42.74 -8.36
C ASP A 5 58.39 43.76 -9.44
N THR A 6 57.14 44.22 -9.40
CA THR A 6 56.64 45.31 -10.26
C THR A 6 57.11 46.69 -9.80
N LYS A 7 57.35 46.89 -8.49
CA LYS A 7 57.88 48.17 -8.00
C LYS A 7 59.33 48.41 -8.44
N ILE A 8 60.15 47.36 -8.46
CA ILE A 8 61.55 47.42 -8.92
C ILE A 8 61.62 47.80 -10.41
N ILE A 9 60.74 47.22 -11.25
CA ILE A 9 60.73 47.50 -12.69
C ILE A 9 60.29 48.95 -12.99
N VAL A 10 59.36 49.50 -12.20
CA VAL A 10 58.88 50.88 -12.39
C VAL A 10 59.92 51.90 -11.90
N ASP A 11 60.62 51.61 -10.80
CA ASP A 11 61.69 52.48 -10.29
C ASP A 11 62.92 52.49 -11.23
N ASP A 12 63.28 51.35 -11.84
CA ASP A 12 64.35 51.27 -12.85
C ASP A 12 64.01 52.06 -14.13
N ILE A 13 62.76 52.00 -14.60
CA ILE A 13 62.30 52.76 -15.78
C ILE A 13 62.25 54.27 -15.50
N LEU A 14 61.88 54.69 -14.27
CA LEU A 14 61.89 56.11 -13.89
C LEU A 14 63.32 56.66 -13.76
N CYS A 15 64.28 55.85 -13.28
CA CYS A 15 65.69 56.24 -13.23
C CYS A 15 66.30 56.42 -14.63
N ASP A 16 65.96 55.57 -15.60
CA ASP A 16 66.43 55.71 -16.97
C ASP A 16 65.86 56.96 -17.66
N ILE A 17 64.60 57.33 -17.38
CA ILE A 17 63.96 58.53 -17.96
C ILE A 17 64.50 59.82 -17.33
N LEU A 18 64.83 59.82 -16.03
CA LEU A 18 65.40 61.00 -15.36
C LEU A 18 66.90 61.20 -15.63
N SER A 19 67.59 60.19 -16.16
CA SER A 19 69.00 60.29 -16.60
C SER A 19 69.18 61.08 -17.93
N PHE A 20 68.09 61.41 -18.62
CA PHE A 20 68.09 62.27 -19.82
C PHE A 20 67.72 63.71 -19.48
N THR A 21 68.52 64.38 -18.67
CA THR A 21 68.56 65.85 -18.63
C THR A 21 69.99 66.33 -18.82
N PRO A 22 70.33 67.03 -19.92
CA PRO A 22 71.63 67.67 -19.99
C PRO A 22 71.57 68.96 -19.18
N TYR A 23 72.24 68.93 -18.04
CA TYR A 23 72.64 70.09 -17.26
C TYR A 23 73.58 70.98 -18.09
N ASN A 24 73.40 72.29 -17.93
CA ASN A 24 74.15 73.38 -18.55
C ASN A 24 75.67 73.19 -18.53
N ASP A 25 76.33 73.31 -19.69
CA ASP A 25 77.55 74.11 -19.83
C ASP A 25 77.85 74.39 -21.31
N LEU A 26 77.66 75.63 -21.76
CA LEU A 26 78.36 76.17 -22.94
C LEU A 26 78.18 77.70 -22.99
N ARG A 27 79.09 78.32 -22.26
CA ARG A 27 79.53 79.71 -22.42
C ARG A 27 80.24 79.86 -23.77
N ILE A 28 79.64 80.56 -24.73
CA ILE A 28 80.37 81.19 -25.85
C ILE A 28 79.83 82.61 -26.06
N GLU A 29 80.73 83.57 -25.88
CA GLU A 29 80.55 84.99 -26.16
C GLU A 29 80.50 85.27 -27.67
N LYS A 30 79.58 86.16 -28.04
CA LYS A 30 79.63 87.25 -29.04
C LYS A 30 80.61 87.12 -30.24
N GLU A 31 80.07 87.31 -31.44
CA GLU A 31 80.07 88.58 -32.22
C GLU A 31 79.12 88.42 -33.43
N MET A 32 77.99 89.12 -33.45
CA MET A 32 77.68 90.26 -34.33
C MET A 32 78.12 90.09 -35.79
N GLU A 33 77.20 89.68 -36.66
CA GLU A 33 76.96 90.41 -37.91
C GLU A 33 75.48 90.30 -38.32
N ALA A 34 75.02 91.37 -38.93
CA ALA A 34 73.64 91.79 -38.95
C ALA A 34 72.79 91.16 -40.05
N SER A 35 71.47 91.28 -39.81
CA SER A 35 70.44 91.53 -40.82
C SER A 35 69.67 90.31 -41.32
N SER A 36 68.37 90.33 -41.00
CA SER A 36 67.27 89.57 -41.62
C SER A 36 67.11 88.08 -41.33
N SER A 37 66.97 87.67 -40.06
CA SER A 37 66.33 86.37 -39.72
C SER A 37 65.53 86.34 -38.41
N SER A 38 65.39 87.47 -37.69
CA SER A 38 64.84 87.50 -36.32
C SER A 38 63.35 87.10 -36.21
N LEU A 39 62.61 87.06 -37.31
CA LEU A 39 61.21 86.64 -37.32
C LEU A 39 61.05 85.11 -37.48
N GLU A 40 62.05 84.41 -38.01
CA GLU A 40 61.98 82.95 -38.17
C GLU A 40 62.44 82.22 -36.90
N GLU A 41 63.43 82.73 -36.18
CA GLU A 41 63.88 82.16 -34.90
C GLU A 41 62.80 82.30 -33.81
N GLU A 42 62.12 83.45 -33.73
CA GLU A 42 61.02 83.66 -32.76
C GLU A 42 59.84 82.70 -33.03
N LYS A 43 59.48 82.51 -34.31
CA LYS A 43 58.46 81.52 -34.71
C LYS A 43 58.87 80.08 -34.42
N MET A 44 60.16 79.77 -34.52
CA MET A 44 60.69 78.43 -34.23
C MET A 44 60.69 78.15 -32.73
N VAL A 45 61.06 79.13 -31.91
CA VAL A 45 61.01 79.03 -30.43
C VAL A 45 59.56 78.89 -29.95
N ASP A 46 58.62 79.66 -30.51
CA ASP A 46 57.20 79.52 -30.19
C ASP A 46 56.62 78.18 -30.63
N ALA A 47 57.03 77.66 -31.79
CA ALA A 47 56.63 76.33 -32.23
C ALA A 47 57.19 75.23 -31.31
N LEU A 48 58.42 75.40 -30.81
CA LEU A 48 59.05 74.46 -29.89
C LEU A 48 58.40 74.50 -28.50
N ASN A 49 58.12 75.69 -27.96
CA ASN A 49 57.41 75.86 -26.69
C ASN A 49 56.00 75.29 -26.76
N ASN A 50 55.28 75.49 -27.87
CA ASN A 50 53.97 74.88 -28.05
C ASN A 50 54.02 73.34 -28.13
N LYS A 51 55.07 72.77 -28.74
CA LYS A 51 55.29 71.31 -28.73
C LYS A 51 55.62 70.81 -27.33
N LEU A 52 56.44 71.54 -26.58
CA LEU A 52 56.82 71.19 -25.21
C LEU A 52 55.61 71.24 -24.26
N ILE A 53 54.79 72.27 -24.34
CA ILE A 53 53.55 72.40 -23.55
C ILE A 53 52.57 71.27 -23.87
N LYS A 54 52.44 70.89 -25.15
CA LYS A 54 51.62 69.74 -25.56
C LYS A 54 52.19 68.41 -25.07
N ALA A 55 53.50 68.23 -25.09
CA ALA A 55 54.13 67.02 -24.57
C ALA A 55 53.97 66.91 -23.05
N TYR A 56 54.16 68.02 -22.33
CA TYR A 56 54.00 68.08 -20.88
C TYR A 56 52.53 67.84 -20.46
N SER A 57 51.57 68.49 -21.12
CA SER A 57 50.15 68.26 -20.83
C SER A 57 49.69 66.84 -21.15
N HIS A 58 50.26 66.22 -22.20
CA HIS A 58 50.02 64.82 -22.51
C HIS A 58 50.63 63.88 -21.45
N ALA A 59 51.84 64.16 -20.96
CA ALA A 59 52.47 63.38 -19.90
C ALA A 59 51.71 63.45 -18.57
N GLU A 60 51.22 64.64 -18.19
CA GLU A 60 50.40 64.84 -16.99
C GLU A 60 49.06 64.08 -17.10
N LEU A 61 48.44 64.08 -18.29
CA LEU A 61 47.23 63.31 -18.56
C LEU A 61 47.47 61.80 -18.45
N LEU A 62 48.58 61.30 -19.00
CA LEU A 62 48.97 59.88 -18.90
C LEU A 62 49.25 59.46 -17.46
N LYS A 63 49.92 60.31 -16.68
CA LYS A 63 50.16 60.06 -15.25
C LYS A 63 48.85 59.95 -14.48
N SER A 64 47.92 60.89 -14.71
CA SER A 64 46.58 60.87 -14.10
C SER A 64 45.79 59.61 -14.49
N ASP A 65 45.85 59.19 -15.76
CA ASP A 65 45.20 57.95 -16.21
C ASP A 65 45.82 56.71 -15.54
N LEU A 66 47.15 56.66 -15.40
CA LEU A 66 47.83 55.56 -14.73
C LEU A 66 47.45 55.46 -13.24
N GLU A 67 47.39 56.60 -12.54
CA GLU A 67 46.94 56.66 -11.14
C GLU A 67 45.48 56.20 -11.00
N CYS A 68 44.61 56.60 -11.94
CA CYS A 68 43.23 56.13 -12.01
C CYS A 68 43.16 54.61 -12.21
N GLN A 69 43.93 54.04 -13.14
CA GLN A 69 43.97 52.60 -13.40
C GLN A 69 44.51 51.80 -12.20
N MET A 70 45.51 52.32 -11.48
CA MET A 70 46.01 51.70 -10.25
C MET A 70 44.93 51.69 -9.16
N SER A 71 44.21 52.79 -8.99
CA SER A 71 43.10 52.88 -8.03
C SER A 71 41.99 51.87 -8.36
N ILE A 72 41.55 51.81 -9.62
CA ILE A 72 40.55 50.85 -10.10
C ILE A 72 41.01 49.40 -9.84
N SER A 73 42.28 49.09 -10.11
CA SER A 73 42.83 47.75 -9.89
C SER A 73 42.88 47.38 -8.41
N SER A 74 43.21 48.34 -7.53
CA SER A 74 43.22 48.12 -6.08
C SER A 74 41.82 47.83 -5.52
N ILE A 75 40.79 48.51 -6.04
CA ILE A 75 39.39 48.29 -5.65
C ILE A 75 38.93 46.91 -6.10
N LYS A 76 39.24 46.51 -7.33
CA LYS A 76 38.92 45.17 -7.85
C LYS A 76 39.59 44.06 -7.04
N LEU A 77 40.83 44.27 -6.60
CA LEU A 77 41.55 43.28 -5.77
C LEU A 77 40.88 43.12 -4.40
N LYS A 78 40.49 44.22 -3.75
CA LYS A 78 39.73 44.17 -2.49
C LYS A 78 38.36 43.50 -2.64
N GLN A 79 37.68 43.73 -3.77
CA GLN A 79 36.41 43.08 -4.05
C GLN A 79 36.59 41.55 -4.21
N LEU A 80 37.64 41.12 -4.92
CA LEU A 80 37.94 39.69 -5.06
C LEU A 80 38.34 39.04 -3.74
N GLU A 81 39.04 39.74 -2.86
CA GLU A 81 39.34 39.25 -1.50
C GLU A 81 38.06 39.04 -0.69
N LEU A 82 37.11 39.99 -0.76
CA LEU A 82 35.82 39.88 -0.09
C LEU A 82 34.99 38.70 -0.64
N GLU A 83 34.90 38.56 -1.96
CA GLU A 83 34.20 37.45 -2.61
C GLU A 83 34.83 36.10 -2.24
N ASN A 84 36.15 36.02 -2.11
CA ASN A 84 36.85 34.82 -1.69
C ASN A 84 36.61 34.49 -0.20
N THR A 85 36.49 35.50 0.67
CA THR A 85 36.11 35.27 2.07
C THR A 85 34.68 34.77 2.21
N ASP A 86 33.74 35.35 1.46
CA ASP A 86 32.33 34.94 1.47
C ASP A 86 32.18 33.51 0.95
N LEU A 87 32.87 33.18 -0.14
CA LEU A 87 32.86 31.83 -0.71
C LEU A 87 33.46 30.80 0.23
N LYS A 88 34.48 31.18 1.02
CA LYS A 88 35.05 30.31 2.06
C LYS A 88 34.06 30.08 3.20
N THR A 89 33.35 31.11 3.66
CA THR A 89 32.33 30.96 4.71
C THR A 89 31.17 30.09 4.25
N ASP A 90 30.71 30.26 3.01
CA ASP A 90 29.64 29.45 2.43
C ASP A 90 30.06 27.97 2.32
N TYR A 91 31.31 27.72 1.92
CA TYR A 91 31.85 26.36 1.85
C TYR A 91 31.91 25.69 3.24
N GLU A 92 32.35 26.42 4.27
CA GLU A 92 32.37 25.91 5.65
C GLU A 92 30.96 25.64 6.18
N GLN A 93 29.99 26.50 5.87
CA GLN A 93 28.58 26.28 6.22
C GLN A 93 28.03 25.02 5.54
N LEU A 94 28.26 24.85 4.24
CA LEU A 94 27.85 23.65 3.50
C LEU A 94 28.44 22.37 4.09
N LEU A 95 29.70 22.39 4.52
CA LEU A 95 30.33 21.25 5.20
C LEU A 95 29.65 20.93 6.54
N ARG A 96 29.28 21.95 7.33
CA ARG A 96 28.55 21.76 8.60
C ARG A 96 27.15 21.19 8.37
N GLU A 97 26.42 21.72 7.39
CA GLU A 97 25.08 21.22 7.03
C GLU A 97 25.13 19.77 6.53
N SER A 98 26.11 19.43 5.70
CA SER A 98 26.35 18.06 5.24
C SER A 98 26.66 17.10 6.40
N ALA A 99 27.45 17.54 7.38
CA ALA A 99 27.74 16.74 8.58
C ALA A 99 26.48 16.53 9.44
N LEU A 100 25.66 17.58 9.63
CA LEU A 100 24.41 17.52 10.37
C LEU A 100 23.39 16.58 9.70
N GLN A 101 23.27 16.64 8.37
CA GLN A 101 22.40 15.76 7.61
C GLN A 101 22.83 14.29 7.72
N ARG A 102 24.14 14.01 7.62
CA ARG A 102 24.67 12.64 7.83
C ARG A 102 24.37 12.11 9.22
N ASN A 103 24.57 12.93 10.26
CA ASN A 103 24.25 12.54 11.63
C ASN A 103 22.75 12.29 11.85
N THR A 104 21.91 13.15 11.27
CA THR A 104 20.45 12.98 11.33
C THR A 104 20.00 11.70 10.64
N PHE A 105 20.54 11.44 9.45
CA PHE A 105 20.25 10.21 8.70
C PHE A 105 20.69 8.95 9.46
N GLN A 106 21.90 8.95 10.04
CA GLN A 106 22.37 7.83 10.86
C GLN A 106 21.49 7.62 12.10
N LYS A 107 21.01 8.68 12.75
CA LYS A 107 20.08 8.57 13.89
C LYS A 107 18.76 7.92 13.47
N THR A 108 18.18 8.36 12.35
CA THR A 108 16.95 7.76 11.80
C THR A 108 17.14 6.29 11.45
N LEU A 109 18.28 5.91 10.86
CA LEU A 109 18.60 4.51 10.57
C LEU A 109 18.69 3.65 11.84
N ARG A 110 19.29 4.16 12.92
CA ARG A 110 19.33 3.44 14.21
C ARG A 110 17.94 3.24 14.80
N THR A 111 17.07 4.26 14.74
CA THR A 111 15.68 4.15 15.20
C THR A 111 14.88 3.15 14.37
N LEU A 112 15.02 3.19 13.04
CA LEU A 112 14.35 2.23 12.14
C LEU A 112 14.84 0.80 12.40
N LYS A 113 16.15 0.60 12.57
CA LYS A 113 16.72 -0.70 12.90
C LYS A 113 16.13 -1.24 14.21
N HIS A 114 16.10 -0.43 15.27
CA HIS A 114 15.51 -0.85 16.55
C HIS A 114 14.01 -1.17 16.41
N SER A 115 13.27 -0.42 15.59
CA SER A 115 11.86 -0.72 15.32
C SER A 115 11.69 -2.04 14.55
N LEU A 116 12.60 -2.35 13.63
CA LEU A 116 12.60 -3.60 12.86
C LEU A 116 12.91 -4.79 13.78
N ASP A 117 13.96 -4.68 14.60
CA ASP A 117 14.37 -5.70 15.57
C ASP A 117 13.21 -6.02 16.55
N ASN A 118 12.49 -5.01 17.03
CA ASN A 118 11.29 -5.19 17.86
C ASN A 118 10.17 -5.93 17.12
N LYS A 119 9.96 -5.63 15.83
CA LYS A 119 8.96 -6.33 15.01
C LYS A 119 9.34 -7.77 14.73
N ASP A 120 10.63 -8.07 14.55
CA ASP A 120 11.10 -9.44 14.39
C ASP A 120 10.87 -10.27 15.66
N ILE A 121 11.06 -9.68 16.85
CA ILE A 121 10.72 -10.32 18.14
C ILE A 121 9.21 -10.60 18.23
N GLU A 122 8.36 -9.63 17.86
CA GLU A 122 6.90 -9.79 17.85
C GLU A 122 6.45 -10.90 16.88
N ILE A 123 7.04 -10.96 15.68
CA ILE A 123 6.79 -12.03 14.70
C ILE A 123 7.26 -13.38 15.26
N GLY A 124 8.39 -13.42 15.99
CA GLY A 124 8.87 -14.61 16.68
C GLY A 124 7.84 -15.17 17.66
N HIS A 125 7.28 -14.32 18.53
CA HIS A 125 6.24 -14.71 19.49
C HIS A 125 4.94 -15.17 18.82
N LEU A 126 4.53 -14.52 17.73
CA LEU A 126 3.38 -14.94 16.94
C LEU A 126 3.59 -16.31 16.28
N ASN A 127 4.79 -16.58 15.77
CA ASN A 127 5.13 -17.88 15.19
C ASN A 127 5.16 -18.98 16.24
N GLU A 128 5.70 -18.70 17.43
CA GLU A 128 5.67 -19.63 18.56
C GLU A 128 4.23 -19.94 18.99
N SER A 129 3.40 -18.92 19.16
CA SER A 129 1.97 -19.07 19.48
C SER A 129 1.22 -19.88 18.42
N ASN A 130 1.48 -19.62 17.14
CA ASN A 130 0.91 -20.41 16.03
C ASN A 130 1.39 -21.87 16.03
N SER A 131 2.63 -22.13 16.44
CA SER A 131 3.15 -23.50 16.54
C SER A 131 2.45 -24.29 17.64
N ILE A 132 2.18 -23.65 18.78
CA ILE A 132 1.41 -24.24 19.90
C ILE A 132 -0.02 -24.54 19.43
N LEU A 133 -0.69 -23.57 18.81
CA LEU A 133 -2.05 -23.76 18.29
C LEU A 133 -2.14 -24.91 17.27
N ARG A 134 -1.16 -25.02 16.36
CA ARG A 134 -1.09 -26.13 15.40
C ARG A 134 -0.92 -27.48 16.10
N SER A 135 -0.12 -27.55 17.15
CA SER A 135 0.06 -28.76 17.96
C SER A 135 -1.26 -29.17 18.64
N GLU A 136 -1.95 -28.22 19.27
CA GLU A 136 -3.25 -28.47 19.93
C GLU A 136 -4.33 -28.92 18.94
N ILE A 137 -4.38 -28.30 17.75
CA ILE A 137 -5.32 -28.71 16.68
C ILE A 137 -5.03 -30.15 16.23
N MET A 138 -3.75 -30.50 16.05
CA MET A 138 -3.38 -31.87 15.64
C MET A 138 -3.68 -32.90 16.74
N GLU A 139 -3.47 -32.55 18.00
CA GLU A 139 -3.83 -33.39 19.14
C GLU A 139 -5.35 -33.61 19.23
N ASN A 140 -6.14 -32.54 19.10
CA ASN A 140 -7.60 -32.60 19.10
C ASN A 140 -8.14 -33.40 17.90
N ALA A 141 -7.55 -33.24 16.72
CA ALA A 141 -7.89 -34.06 15.56
C ALA A 141 -7.58 -35.54 15.80
N GLY A 142 -6.45 -35.87 16.42
CA GLY A 142 -6.09 -37.23 16.82
C GLY A 142 -7.07 -37.82 17.85
N ASN A 143 -7.50 -37.03 18.83
CA ASN A 143 -8.52 -37.43 19.81
C ASN A 143 -9.86 -37.71 19.13
N PHE A 144 -10.28 -36.85 18.20
CA PHE A 144 -11.52 -37.03 17.45
C PHE A 144 -11.50 -38.32 16.61
N ILE A 145 -10.38 -38.64 15.94
CA ILE A 145 -10.24 -39.89 15.19
C ILE A 145 -10.37 -41.10 16.11
N ARG A 146 -9.71 -41.09 17.28
CA ARG A 146 -9.80 -42.19 18.26
C ARG A 146 -11.21 -42.39 18.79
N GLU A 147 -11.93 -41.30 19.08
CA GLU A 147 -13.34 -41.38 19.50
C GLU A 147 -14.24 -41.88 18.37
N ARG A 148 -13.98 -41.48 17.12
CA ARG A 148 -14.71 -42.01 15.96
C ARG A 148 -14.52 -43.51 15.80
N GLU A 149 -13.29 -44.00 15.91
CA GLU A 149 -12.99 -45.44 15.85
C GLU A 149 -13.67 -46.23 17.00
N LYS A 150 -13.73 -45.67 18.22
CA LYS A 150 -14.48 -46.27 19.32
C LYS A 150 -15.97 -46.37 19.00
N CYS A 151 -16.57 -45.30 18.48
CA CYS A 151 -17.98 -45.29 18.07
C CYS A 151 -18.27 -46.27 16.92
N GLU A 152 -17.37 -46.40 15.95
CA GLU A 152 -17.50 -47.38 14.86
C GLU A 152 -17.47 -48.82 15.39
N LYS A 153 -16.57 -49.12 16.33
CA LYS A 153 -16.52 -50.44 17.00
C LYS A 153 -17.80 -50.74 17.78
N LEU A 154 -18.28 -49.78 18.57
CA LEU A 154 -19.54 -49.94 19.32
C LEU A 154 -20.72 -50.18 18.37
N ARG A 155 -20.76 -49.47 17.23
CA ARG A 155 -21.80 -49.66 16.22
C ARG A 155 -21.74 -51.05 15.56
N GLU A 156 -20.54 -51.57 15.33
CA GLU A 156 -20.35 -52.92 14.81
C GLU A 156 -20.82 -53.98 15.82
N GLU A 157 -20.48 -53.82 17.10
CA GLU A 157 -20.96 -54.66 18.20
C GLU A 157 -22.50 -54.62 18.31
N GLU A 158 -23.12 -53.44 18.26
CA GLU A 158 -24.57 -53.29 18.24
C GLU A 158 -25.22 -53.94 17.03
N SER A 159 -24.59 -53.85 15.85
CA SER A 159 -25.07 -54.52 14.63
C SER A 159 -25.05 -56.04 14.78
N ILE A 160 -23.99 -56.61 15.35
CA ILE A 160 -23.89 -58.06 15.62
C ILE A 160 -24.98 -58.49 16.61
N ILE A 161 -25.19 -57.74 17.69
CA ILE A 161 -26.25 -58.02 18.67
C ILE A 161 -27.62 -57.96 18.00
N ALA A 162 -27.91 -56.91 17.21
CA ALA A 162 -29.17 -56.76 16.51
C ALA A 162 -29.45 -57.92 15.54
N GLN A 163 -28.41 -58.38 14.81
CA GLN A 163 -28.51 -59.52 13.91
C GLN A 163 -28.82 -60.83 14.67
N SER A 164 -28.14 -61.09 15.78
CA SER A 164 -28.40 -62.26 16.63
C SER A 164 -29.83 -62.27 17.19
N LEU A 165 -30.35 -61.09 17.58
CA LEU A 165 -31.74 -60.94 18.04
C LEU A 165 -32.74 -61.19 16.93
N LEU A 166 -32.44 -60.75 15.70
CA LEU A 166 -33.27 -60.99 14.52
C LEU A 166 -33.33 -62.49 14.18
N GLU A 167 -32.20 -63.19 14.20
CA GLU A 167 -32.13 -64.64 13.99
C GLU A 167 -32.94 -65.41 15.05
N ASN A 168 -32.81 -65.05 16.32
CA ASN A 168 -33.61 -65.63 17.41
C ASN A 168 -35.12 -65.40 17.24
N LYS A 169 -35.52 -64.20 16.79
CA LYS A 169 -36.94 -63.90 16.48
C LYS A 169 -37.44 -64.73 15.29
N ASN A 170 -36.62 -64.90 14.26
CA ASN A 170 -36.97 -65.72 13.09
C ASN A 170 -37.16 -67.19 13.47
N HIS A 171 -36.30 -67.76 14.32
CA HIS A 171 -36.50 -69.09 14.86
C HIS A 171 -37.79 -69.23 15.67
N SER A 172 -38.11 -68.22 16.50
CA SER A 172 -39.36 -68.20 17.27
C SER A 172 -40.59 -68.15 16.35
N LEU A 173 -40.55 -67.31 15.30
CA LEU A 173 -41.60 -67.21 14.30
C LEU A 173 -41.81 -68.53 13.54
N GLN A 174 -40.73 -69.20 13.12
CA GLN A 174 -40.82 -70.52 12.50
C GLN A 174 -41.48 -71.55 13.43
N SER A 175 -41.14 -71.55 14.73
CA SER A 175 -41.75 -72.46 15.70
C SER A 175 -43.26 -72.21 15.86
N LEU A 176 -43.68 -70.93 15.89
CA LEU A 176 -45.08 -70.53 15.97
C LEU A 176 -45.84 -70.91 14.69
N GLN A 177 -45.22 -70.76 13.52
CA GLN A 177 -45.80 -71.15 12.25
C GLN A 177 -46.09 -72.67 12.22
N ILE A 178 -45.13 -73.48 12.68
CA ILE A 178 -45.31 -74.94 12.79
C ILE A 178 -46.46 -75.28 13.75
N GLN A 179 -46.57 -74.59 14.89
CA GLN A 179 -47.69 -74.78 15.82
C GLN A 179 -49.04 -74.40 15.20
N LEU A 180 -49.10 -73.29 14.46
CA LEU A 180 -50.29 -72.83 13.76
C LEU A 180 -50.74 -73.84 12.70
N ASP A 181 -49.82 -74.37 11.90
CA ASP A 181 -50.12 -75.37 10.87
C ASP A 181 -50.63 -76.68 11.47
N ASN A 182 -50.05 -77.10 12.61
CA ASN A 182 -50.54 -78.26 13.38
C ASN A 182 -51.96 -78.05 13.91
N LEU A 183 -52.27 -76.85 14.43
CA LEU A 183 -53.62 -76.50 14.90
C LEU A 183 -54.62 -76.46 13.73
N LYS A 184 -54.23 -75.90 12.59
CA LYS A 184 -55.05 -75.85 11.38
C LYS A 184 -55.39 -77.26 10.89
N SER A 185 -54.41 -78.16 10.85
CA SER A 185 -54.61 -79.57 10.50
C SER A 185 -55.56 -80.29 11.48
N LYS A 186 -55.42 -80.05 12.79
CA LYS A 186 -56.35 -80.58 13.81
C LYS A 186 -57.77 -80.05 13.61
N TYR A 187 -57.92 -78.75 13.35
CA TYR A 187 -59.20 -78.12 13.12
C TYR A 187 -59.87 -78.70 11.87
N GLU A 188 -59.18 -78.77 10.74
CA GLU A 188 -59.70 -79.37 9.50
C GLU A 188 -60.16 -80.81 9.69
N LYS A 189 -59.41 -81.63 10.45
CA LYS A 189 -59.83 -82.99 10.81
C LYS A 189 -61.11 -82.99 11.64
N LYS A 190 -61.25 -82.07 12.61
CA LYS A 190 -62.46 -81.90 13.42
C LYS A 190 -63.64 -81.42 12.56
N THR A 191 -63.45 -80.45 11.68
CA THR A 191 -64.48 -79.95 10.75
C THR A 191 -64.93 -81.06 9.79
N LYS A 192 -64.01 -81.90 9.29
CA LYS A 192 -64.36 -83.09 8.49
C LYS A 192 -65.19 -84.11 9.28
N LYS A 193 -64.89 -84.32 10.57
CA LYS A 193 -65.72 -85.16 11.47
C LYS A 193 -67.10 -84.54 11.73
N ILE A 194 -67.17 -83.23 12.01
CA ILE A 194 -68.43 -82.50 12.21
C ILE A 194 -69.27 -82.49 10.94
N LYS A 195 -68.67 -82.30 9.76
CA LYS A 195 -69.39 -82.42 8.47
C LYS A 195 -69.93 -83.82 8.25
N LYS A 196 -69.22 -84.88 8.67
CA LYS A 196 -69.73 -86.27 8.62
C LYS A 196 -70.87 -86.52 9.63
N SER A 197 -70.85 -85.91 10.82
CA SER A 197 -71.94 -86.02 11.80
C SER A 197 -73.14 -85.16 11.44
N HIS A 198 -72.92 -83.95 10.92
CA HIS A 198 -73.98 -83.09 10.37
C HIS A 198 -74.60 -83.71 9.12
N LYS A 199 -73.84 -84.38 8.23
CA LYS A 199 -74.43 -85.11 7.10
C LYS A 199 -75.40 -86.21 7.55
N LYS A 200 -75.17 -86.85 8.71
CA LYS A 200 -76.13 -87.78 9.32
C LYS A 200 -77.34 -87.11 9.99
N SER A 201 -77.23 -85.84 10.37
CA SER A 201 -78.34 -85.08 10.99
C SER A 201 -79.14 -84.27 9.95
N LEU A 202 -78.52 -83.88 8.83
CA LEU A 202 -79.12 -83.06 7.77
C LEU A 202 -80.00 -83.88 6.81
N ASP A 203 -79.88 -85.22 6.83
CA ASP A 203 -80.85 -86.12 6.19
C ASP A 203 -82.19 -86.21 6.96
N SER A 204 -82.34 -85.50 8.10
CA SER A 204 -83.59 -85.44 8.88
C SER A 204 -84.26 -84.05 8.95
N VAL A 205 -83.60 -82.98 8.49
CA VAL A 205 -84.14 -81.62 8.57
C VAL A 205 -83.73 -80.84 7.33
N THR A 206 -84.39 -81.14 6.20
CA THR A 206 -84.39 -80.28 5.01
C THR A 206 -85.84 -79.96 4.64
N VAL A 207 -86.49 -79.18 5.50
CA VAL A 207 -87.60 -78.29 5.10
C VAL A 207 -87.37 -76.97 5.79
N ARG A 208 -87.45 -75.90 4.99
CA ARG A 208 -87.63 -74.48 5.31
C ARG A 208 -86.43 -73.53 5.41
N TYR A 209 -86.53 -72.54 4.53
CA TYR A 209 -86.09 -71.14 4.57
C TYR A 209 -84.75 -70.74 3.96
N SER A 210 -84.88 -70.33 2.70
CA SER A 210 -84.28 -69.14 2.10
C SER A 210 -84.72 -67.86 2.83
N HIS A 211 -83.80 -67.10 3.42
CA HIS A 211 -83.85 -65.62 3.44
C HIS A 211 -82.57 -65.01 4.04
N LEU A 212 -82.26 -63.79 3.58
CA LEU A 212 -81.25 -62.83 4.06
C LEU A 212 -79.81 -62.94 3.55
N GLU A 213 -79.65 -62.39 2.35
CA GLU A 213 -78.48 -61.68 1.86
C GLU A 213 -78.44 -60.25 2.44
N ASN A 214 -77.22 -59.70 2.62
CA ASN A 214 -76.83 -58.37 3.14
C ASN A 214 -76.52 -58.28 4.64
N HIS A 215 -75.23 -58.13 4.99
CA HIS A 215 -74.67 -56.85 5.48
C HIS A 215 -73.19 -56.97 5.91
N MET A 216 -72.48 -55.84 5.71
CA MET A 216 -71.24 -55.38 6.36
C MET A 216 -69.85 -55.71 5.75
N LYS A 217 -69.40 -54.72 4.97
CA LYS A 217 -68.00 -54.28 4.84
C LYS A 217 -67.40 -53.98 6.23
N MET A 218 -66.21 -54.49 6.52
CA MET A 218 -65.25 -53.93 7.48
C MET A 218 -63.84 -54.08 6.91
N GLY A 219 -63.10 -52.96 6.90
CA GLY A 219 -61.77 -52.83 6.31
C GLY A 219 -60.64 -53.39 7.18
N PRO A 220 -59.41 -53.44 6.64
CA PRO A 220 -58.24 -53.95 7.35
C PRO A 220 -57.66 -52.86 8.25
N LEU A 221 -57.73 -53.06 9.56
CA LEU A 221 -57.12 -52.19 10.55
C LEU A 221 -56.40 -53.08 11.56
N THR A 222 -55.13 -53.41 11.29
CA THR A 222 -54.11 -53.83 12.26
C THR A 222 -52.79 -54.16 11.55
N LEU A 223 -51.99 -53.14 11.26
CA LEU A 223 -50.55 -53.29 11.07
C LEU A 223 -49.90 -51.94 11.30
N LEU A 224 -49.44 -51.67 12.54
CA LEU A 224 -48.38 -50.71 12.93
C LEU A 224 -48.43 -50.48 14.45
N ILE A 225 -47.87 -51.41 15.23
CA ILE A 225 -47.29 -51.12 16.55
C ILE A 225 -46.12 -52.09 16.70
N PHE A 226 -44.87 -51.62 16.57
CA PHE A 226 -43.67 -52.13 17.25
C PHE A 226 -42.39 -51.45 16.72
N THR A 227 -42.14 -50.19 17.11
CA THR A 227 -40.79 -49.57 17.02
C THR A 227 -40.53 -48.59 18.17
N SER A 228 -40.84 -48.97 19.41
CA SER A 228 -40.54 -48.11 20.57
C SER A 228 -40.08 -48.92 21.78
N MET A 229 -38.89 -49.52 21.71
CA MET A 229 -38.09 -49.88 22.88
C MET A 229 -36.61 -50.06 22.50
N LEU A 230 -35.87 -48.95 22.40
CA LEU A 230 -34.43 -48.91 22.68
C LEU A 230 -34.12 -47.51 23.23
N VAL A 231 -34.27 -47.36 24.54
CA VAL A 231 -33.69 -46.25 25.32
C VAL A 231 -32.53 -46.88 26.09
N GLN A 232 -31.31 -46.60 25.65
CA GLN A 232 -30.11 -46.89 26.42
C GLN A 232 -29.99 -45.88 27.56
N LYS A 233 -29.71 -46.43 28.73
CA LYS A 233 -29.35 -45.76 29.98
C LYS A 233 -27.90 -45.29 29.85
N SER A 234 -27.68 -43.99 29.67
CA SER A 234 -26.38 -43.36 29.87
C SER A 234 -26.38 -42.58 31.18
N ASP A 235 -25.23 -42.60 31.84
CA ASP A 235 -25.05 -42.12 33.21
C ASP A 235 -25.39 -40.64 33.38
N SER A 236 -25.99 -40.36 34.54
CA SER A 236 -26.51 -39.06 34.96
C SER A 236 -25.38 -38.03 35.11
N PHE A 237 -25.07 -37.33 34.03
CA PHE A 237 -24.74 -35.91 34.14
C PHE A 237 -26.02 -35.20 34.60
N ASN A 238 -25.96 -34.46 35.71
CA ASN A 238 -27.00 -33.51 36.08
C ASN A 238 -26.99 -32.33 35.08
N LEU A 239 -27.31 -32.60 33.82
CA LEU A 239 -27.81 -31.57 32.92
C LEU A 239 -29.17 -31.18 33.45
N THR A 240 -29.29 -29.95 33.93
CA THR A 240 -30.55 -29.25 34.06
C THR A 240 -31.36 -29.57 32.81
N ALA A 241 -32.51 -30.23 32.97
CA ALA A 241 -33.31 -30.72 31.84
C ALA A 241 -33.44 -29.60 30.81
N PRO A 242 -33.10 -29.85 29.53
CA PRO A 242 -33.14 -28.82 28.50
C PRO A 242 -34.52 -28.20 28.55
N VAL A 243 -34.56 -26.87 28.74
CA VAL A 243 -35.82 -26.13 28.76
C VAL A 243 -36.54 -26.48 27.46
N PRO A 244 -37.71 -27.12 27.50
CA PRO A 244 -38.39 -27.54 26.28
C PRO A 244 -38.61 -26.30 25.42
N ILE A 245 -38.16 -26.36 24.16
CA ILE A 245 -38.36 -25.29 23.19
C ILE A 245 -39.87 -24.99 23.19
N PRO A 246 -40.28 -23.75 23.54
CA PRO A 246 -41.69 -23.49 23.75
C PRO A 246 -42.44 -23.70 22.43
N GLU A 247 -43.47 -24.55 22.46
CA GLU A 247 -44.34 -24.78 21.32
C GLU A 247 -45.06 -23.46 20.95
N GLY A 248 -45.20 -23.18 19.64
CA GLY A 248 -45.87 -21.98 19.14
C GLY A 248 -45.01 -21.12 18.19
N ASP A 249 -45.17 -19.81 18.27
CA ASP A 249 -44.65 -18.83 17.28
C ASP A 249 -43.13 -18.89 17.10
N CYS A 250 -42.36 -19.16 18.17
CA CYS A 250 -40.90 -19.22 18.05
C CYS A 250 -40.41 -20.45 17.28
N LYS A 251 -41.11 -21.58 17.38
CA LYS A 251 -40.79 -22.78 16.58
C LYS A 251 -41.07 -22.54 15.09
N MET A 252 -42.12 -21.78 14.79
CA MET A 252 -42.42 -21.36 13.41
C MET A 252 -41.34 -20.40 12.89
N LEU A 253 -40.94 -19.40 13.67
CA LEU A 253 -39.89 -18.45 13.29
C LEU A 253 -38.50 -19.10 13.20
N GLU A 254 -38.21 -20.12 14.01
CA GLU A 254 -37.01 -20.93 13.90
C GLU A 254 -36.97 -21.65 12.53
N PHE A 255 -38.08 -22.30 12.14
CA PHE A 255 -38.17 -22.93 10.83
C PHE A 255 -38.08 -21.93 9.67
N GLU A 256 -38.72 -20.76 9.80
CA GLU A 256 -38.60 -19.66 8.82
C GLU A 256 -37.14 -19.18 8.71
N PHE A 257 -36.44 -19.07 9.84
CA PHE A 257 -35.04 -18.65 9.89
C PHE A 257 -34.13 -19.67 9.19
N VAL A 258 -34.30 -20.97 9.49
CA VAL A 258 -33.52 -22.04 8.85
C VAL A 258 -33.71 -22.03 7.34
N ASN A 259 -34.93 -21.82 6.85
CA ASN A 259 -35.20 -21.74 5.42
C ASN A 259 -34.54 -20.52 4.77
N GLU A 260 -34.69 -19.33 5.33
CA GLU A 260 -34.04 -18.12 4.80
C GLU A 260 -32.51 -18.19 4.87
N TYR A 261 -31.96 -18.78 5.93
CA TYR A 261 -30.54 -19.03 6.06
C TYR A 261 -30.04 -20.00 4.98
N ASN A 262 -30.77 -21.09 4.73
CA ASN A 262 -30.44 -22.03 3.66
C ASN A 262 -30.49 -21.38 2.28
N PHE A 263 -31.47 -20.51 2.02
CA PHE A 263 -31.52 -19.77 0.76
C PHE A 263 -30.34 -18.81 0.61
N MET A 264 -29.98 -18.09 1.67
CA MET A 264 -28.86 -17.16 1.67
C MET A 264 -27.51 -17.88 1.47
N SER A 265 -27.25 -18.93 2.24
CA SER A 265 -26.03 -19.74 2.14
C SER A 265 -25.91 -20.41 0.77
N THR A 266 -27.00 -20.99 0.26
CA THR A 266 -27.04 -21.57 -1.10
C THR A 266 -26.73 -20.53 -2.16
N CYS A 267 -27.28 -19.30 -2.04
CA CYS A 267 -26.97 -18.23 -2.97
C CYS A 267 -25.48 -17.85 -2.96
N TYR A 268 -24.89 -17.72 -1.76
CA TYR A 268 -23.47 -17.40 -1.61
C TYR A 268 -22.59 -18.46 -2.27
N ILE A 269 -22.84 -19.73 -1.97
CA ILE A 269 -22.08 -20.85 -2.54
C ILE A 269 -22.22 -20.89 -4.06
N ALA A 270 -23.44 -20.70 -4.59
CA ALA A 270 -23.69 -20.73 -6.03
C ALA A 270 -23.02 -19.57 -6.80
N ASN A 271 -22.82 -18.41 -6.16
CA ASN A 271 -22.29 -17.20 -6.81
C ASN A 271 -20.86 -16.84 -6.41
N ALA A 272 -20.24 -17.58 -5.49
CA ALA A 272 -18.84 -17.44 -5.14
C ALA A 272 -17.90 -17.65 -6.35
N PRO A 273 -18.10 -18.66 -7.24
CA PRO A 273 -17.23 -18.85 -8.39
C PRO A 273 -17.27 -17.70 -9.40
N THR A 274 -18.39 -16.99 -9.51
CA THR A 274 -18.57 -15.88 -10.47
C THR A 274 -18.28 -14.50 -9.88
N GLY A 275 -18.02 -14.42 -8.56
CA GLY A 275 -17.84 -13.17 -7.83
C GLY A 275 -19.06 -12.23 -7.93
N ASP A 276 -20.28 -12.77 -7.85
CA ASP A 276 -21.54 -12.01 -7.99
C ASP A 276 -22.41 -12.03 -6.73
N TYR A 277 -21.84 -12.41 -5.59
CA TYR A 277 -22.64 -12.77 -4.43
C TYR A 277 -23.22 -11.53 -3.73
N CYS A 278 -22.59 -10.35 -3.78
CA CYS A 278 -23.21 -9.14 -3.27
C CYS A 278 -24.46 -8.79 -4.10
N LEU A 279 -24.32 -8.76 -5.42
CA LEU A 279 -25.37 -8.34 -6.35
C LEU A 279 -26.54 -9.33 -6.41
N LYS A 280 -26.27 -10.64 -6.38
CA LYS A 280 -27.30 -11.68 -6.55
C LYS A 280 -27.94 -12.16 -5.26
N CYS A 281 -27.25 -12.11 -4.12
CA CYS A 281 -27.74 -12.68 -2.86
C CYS A 281 -28.37 -11.67 -1.90
N LYS A 282 -28.47 -10.42 -2.33
CA LYS A 282 -29.05 -9.33 -1.56
C LYS A 282 -30.48 -9.63 -1.07
N THR A 283 -31.34 -10.14 -1.95
CA THR A 283 -32.74 -10.44 -1.61
C THR A 283 -32.84 -11.54 -0.55
N ASN A 284 -31.98 -12.55 -0.61
CA ASN A 284 -31.90 -13.61 0.39
C ASN A 284 -31.43 -13.07 1.75
N LEU A 285 -30.42 -12.18 1.76
CA LEU A 285 -30.00 -11.54 3.01
C LEU A 285 -31.10 -10.69 3.62
N GLN A 286 -31.82 -9.91 2.80
CA GLN A 286 -32.97 -9.13 3.28
C GLN A 286 -34.08 -10.03 3.84
N GLY A 287 -34.32 -11.21 3.26
CA GLY A 287 -35.23 -12.23 3.79
C GLY A 287 -34.79 -12.68 5.19
N LEU A 288 -33.53 -13.08 5.31
CA LEU A 288 -32.93 -13.49 6.57
C LEU A 288 -32.99 -12.39 7.64
N GLU A 289 -32.68 -11.13 7.31
CA GLU A 289 -32.77 -9.99 8.24
C GLU A 289 -34.19 -9.74 8.71
N LYS A 290 -35.19 -9.87 7.83
CA LYS A 290 -36.60 -9.73 8.21
C LYS A 290 -37.01 -10.79 9.23
N VAL A 291 -36.64 -12.06 9.02
CA VAL A 291 -36.96 -13.13 9.97
C VAL A 291 -36.21 -12.92 11.29
N TYR A 292 -34.95 -12.55 11.24
CA TYR A 292 -34.17 -12.25 12.44
C TYR A 292 -34.72 -11.06 13.22
N HIS A 293 -35.24 -10.03 12.53
CA HIS A 293 -35.95 -8.93 13.17
C HIS A 293 -37.25 -9.41 13.83
N LYS A 294 -38.04 -10.27 13.17
CA LYS A 294 -39.22 -10.91 13.80
C LYS A 294 -38.82 -11.65 15.08
N LEU A 295 -37.74 -12.44 15.05
CA LEU A 295 -37.23 -13.16 16.22
C LEU A 295 -36.96 -12.24 17.42
N LYS A 296 -36.39 -11.05 17.18
CA LYS A 296 -36.12 -10.06 18.23
C LYS A 296 -37.37 -9.43 18.84
N HIS A 297 -38.44 -9.29 18.05
CA HIS A 297 -39.63 -8.52 18.45
C HIS A 297 -40.83 -9.38 18.81
N THR A 298 -40.87 -10.65 18.42
CA THR A 298 -41.92 -11.59 18.83
C THR A 298 -41.69 -12.04 20.27
N ILE A 299 -42.61 -11.67 21.15
CA ILE A 299 -42.62 -12.04 22.57
C ILE A 299 -43.53 -13.25 22.76
N GLN A 300 -43.04 -14.28 23.44
CA GLN A 300 -43.87 -15.42 23.82
C GLN A 300 -44.85 -15.03 24.92
N THR A 301 -46.12 -15.35 24.71
CA THR A 301 -47.21 -15.08 25.66
C THR A 301 -46.99 -15.73 27.03
N HIS A 302 -46.34 -16.90 27.08
CA HIS A 302 -46.21 -17.68 28.32
C HIS A 302 -44.99 -17.32 29.17
N THR A 303 -43.88 -16.93 28.55
CA THR A 303 -42.60 -16.68 29.24
C THR A 303 -42.27 -15.20 29.35
N ASN A 304 -43.01 -14.33 28.63
CA ASN A 304 -42.70 -12.92 28.45
C ASN A 304 -41.25 -12.69 27.91
N ALA A 305 -40.64 -13.72 27.34
CA ALA A 305 -39.32 -13.66 26.72
C ALA A 305 -39.46 -13.52 25.21
N SER A 306 -38.53 -12.81 24.57
CA SER A 306 -38.50 -12.76 23.11
C SER A 306 -38.06 -14.10 22.53
N CYS A 307 -38.50 -14.45 21.32
CA CYS A 307 -37.99 -15.64 20.62
C CYS A 307 -36.45 -15.60 20.49
N TYR A 308 -35.88 -14.40 20.36
CA TYR A 308 -34.44 -14.17 20.39
C TYR A 308 -33.81 -14.61 21.73
N ASP A 309 -34.39 -14.24 22.87
CA ASP A 309 -33.84 -14.65 24.18
C ASP A 309 -33.89 -16.18 24.34
N VAL A 310 -34.97 -16.80 23.88
CA VAL A 310 -35.14 -18.25 23.92
C VAL A 310 -34.13 -18.95 23.00
N LEU A 311 -34.04 -18.56 21.72
CA LEU A 311 -33.24 -19.27 20.73
C LEU A 311 -31.75 -18.90 20.74
N CYS A 312 -31.39 -17.71 21.23
CA CYS A 312 -30.02 -17.22 21.19
C CYS A 312 -29.31 -17.13 22.54
N ARG A 313 -30.04 -17.06 23.67
CA ARG A 313 -29.41 -16.92 25.00
C ARG A 313 -29.54 -18.15 25.89
N GLN A 314 -30.39 -19.13 25.58
CA GLN A 314 -30.56 -20.32 26.42
C GLN A 314 -29.37 -21.29 26.36
N ASN A 315 -28.64 -21.31 25.25
CA ASN A 315 -27.46 -22.16 25.07
C ASN A 315 -26.23 -21.27 24.90
N ASP A 316 -25.10 -21.66 25.51
CA ASP A 316 -23.82 -20.93 25.43
C ASP A 316 -23.36 -20.66 23.99
N ILE A 317 -23.80 -21.49 23.03
CA ILE A 317 -23.43 -21.39 21.61
C ILE A 317 -24.39 -20.47 20.82
N GLY A 318 -25.68 -20.41 21.17
CA GLY A 318 -26.68 -19.59 20.47
C GLY A 318 -26.62 -19.66 18.93
N ILE A 319 -26.73 -20.86 18.35
CA ILE A 319 -26.46 -21.17 16.92
C ILE A 319 -27.14 -20.18 15.97
N VAL A 320 -28.45 -19.95 16.11
CA VAL A 320 -29.22 -19.01 15.26
C VAL A 320 -28.57 -17.62 15.19
N CYS A 321 -28.14 -17.10 16.34
CA CYS A 321 -27.50 -15.80 16.40
C CYS A 321 -26.05 -15.81 15.92
N SER A 322 -25.32 -16.91 16.16
CA SER A 322 -23.97 -17.09 15.64
C SER A 322 -23.98 -17.11 14.11
N ASP A 323 -24.89 -17.89 13.52
CA ASP A 323 -25.06 -18.04 12.08
C ASP A 323 -25.47 -16.72 11.41
N PHE A 324 -26.44 -16.00 12.01
CA PHE A 324 -26.82 -14.69 11.50
C PHE A 324 -25.65 -13.68 11.54
N LYS A 325 -24.92 -13.62 12.66
CA LYS A 325 -23.73 -12.74 12.79
C LYS A 325 -22.65 -13.11 11.79
N TYR A 326 -22.45 -14.40 11.53
CA TYR A 326 -21.50 -14.86 10.53
C TYR A 326 -21.87 -14.38 9.13
N ILE A 327 -23.13 -14.51 8.72
CA ILE A 327 -23.60 -14.02 7.42
C ILE A 327 -23.48 -12.49 7.31
N GLN A 328 -23.85 -11.75 8.37
CA GLN A 328 -23.65 -10.29 8.40
C GLN A 328 -22.17 -9.91 8.33
N HIS A 329 -21.30 -10.67 8.98
CA HIS A 329 -19.87 -10.49 8.90
C HIS A 329 -19.36 -10.71 7.47
N LEU A 330 -19.78 -11.79 6.79
CA LEU A 330 -19.44 -12.04 5.38
C LEU A 330 -19.87 -10.88 4.45
N TRP A 331 -21.08 -10.35 4.64
CA TRP A 331 -21.57 -9.19 3.90
C TRP A 331 -20.69 -7.94 4.14
N SER A 332 -20.32 -7.71 5.40
CA SER A 332 -19.54 -6.55 5.84
C SER A 332 -18.08 -6.61 5.35
N ILE A 333 -17.40 -7.76 5.48
CA ILE A 333 -16.01 -7.92 4.99
C ILE A 333 -15.94 -7.85 3.47
N SER A 334 -17.01 -8.29 2.79
CA SER A 334 -17.17 -8.16 1.34
C SER A 334 -17.63 -6.77 0.91
N LYS A 335 -17.87 -5.86 1.87
CA LYS A 335 -18.23 -4.46 1.60
C LYS A 335 -19.40 -4.35 0.60
N CYS A 336 -20.34 -5.29 0.68
CA CYS A 336 -21.42 -5.41 -0.30
C CYS A 336 -22.34 -4.18 -0.33
N ASP A 337 -22.46 -3.47 0.79
CA ASP A 337 -23.19 -2.20 0.85
C ASP A 337 -22.69 -1.18 -0.18
N TYR A 338 -21.39 -1.15 -0.48
CA TYR A 338 -20.80 -0.22 -1.45
C TYR A 338 -21.20 -0.50 -2.90
N CYS A 339 -21.79 -1.66 -3.18
CA CYS A 339 -22.36 -2.00 -4.48
C CYS A 339 -23.69 -1.24 -4.75
N TYR A 340 -24.34 -0.71 -3.71
CA TYR A 340 -25.69 -0.13 -3.76
C TYR A 340 -25.70 1.38 -3.52
N ILE A 341 -26.74 2.05 -4.04
CA ILE A 341 -26.95 3.48 -3.82
C ILE A 341 -27.02 3.77 -2.32
N ASN A 342 -26.43 4.88 -1.88
CA ASN A 342 -26.32 5.29 -0.47
C ASN A 342 -25.54 4.33 0.43
N ASN A 343 -24.75 3.40 -0.14
CA ASN A 343 -24.00 2.40 0.60
C ASN A 343 -24.89 1.63 1.59
N SER A 344 -26.07 1.21 1.14
CA SER A 344 -27.05 0.56 1.98
C SER A 344 -27.73 -0.58 1.24
N MET A 345 -27.77 -1.74 1.89
CA MET A 345 -28.57 -2.88 1.44
C MET A 345 -30.06 -2.55 1.29
N SER A 346 -30.59 -1.48 1.89
CA SER A 346 -31.98 -1.08 1.69
C SER A 346 -32.29 -0.60 0.27
N SER A 347 -31.28 -0.22 -0.52
CA SER A 347 -31.48 0.25 -1.89
C SER A 347 -31.58 -0.88 -2.90
N ASP A 348 -32.70 -0.98 -3.63
CA ASP A 348 -32.94 -2.03 -4.63
C ASP A 348 -32.08 -1.91 -5.88
N LYS A 349 -31.46 -0.74 -6.11
CA LYS A 349 -30.66 -0.49 -7.31
C LYS A 349 -29.17 -0.47 -6.96
N PRO A 350 -28.33 -1.21 -7.71
CA PRO A 350 -26.90 -1.01 -7.68
C PRO A 350 -26.54 0.43 -8.05
N LYS A 351 -25.36 0.89 -7.65
CA LYS A 351 -24.87 2.19 -8.14
C LYS A 351 -24.82 2.21 -9.68
N PRO A 352 -25.05 3.37 -10.32
CA PRO A 352 -24.91 3.50 -11.77
C PRO A 352 -23.56 2.98 -12.26
N ASP A 353 -22.47 3.35 -11.60
CA ASP A 353 -21.11 2.98 -11.96
C ASP A 353 -20.86 1.47 -11.85
N VAL A 354 -21.45 0.81 -10.84
CA VAL A 354 -21.42 -0.66 -10.70
C VAL A 354 -22.11 -1.31 -11.88
N SER A 355 -23.28 -0.81 -12.26
CA SER A 355 -24.07 -1.38 -13.37
C SER A 355 -23.34 -1.22 -14.71
N VAL A 356 -22.70 -0.06 -14.94
CA VAL A 356 -21.86 0.20 -16.12
C VAL A 356 -20.64 -0.71 -16.13
N TYR A 357 -20.00 -0.91 -14.98
CA TYR A 357 -18.85 -1.81 -14.89
C TYR A 357 -19.22 -3.26 -15.22
N ILE A 358 -20.32 -3.77 -14.65
CA ILE A 358 -20.79 -5.15 -14.89
C ILE A 358 -21.12 -5.38 -16.36
N SER A 359 -21.75 -4.42 -17.04
CA SER A 359 -22.04 -4.54 -18.47
C SER A 359 -20.76 -4.54 -19.31
N LEU A 360 -19.74 -3.76 -18.91
CA LEU A 360 -18.45 -3.75 -19.58
C LEU A 360 -17.69 -5.08 -19.39
N VAL A 361 -17.74 -5.69 -18.20
CA VAL A 361 -17.21 -7.04 -17.96
C VAL A 361 -17.92 -8.06 -18.84
N GLN A 362 -19.24 -7.99 -18.97
CA GLN A 362 -20.01 -8.87 -19.85
C GLN A 362 -19.60 -8.70 -21.31
N ASN A 363 -19.41 -7.46 -21.78
CA ASN A 363 -18.95 -7.21 -23.15
C ASN A 363 -17.55 -7.78 -23.40
N VAL A 364 -16.62 -7.60 -22.46
CA VAL A 364 -15.25 -8.15 -22.56
C VAL A 364 -15.27 -9.67 -22.56
N THR A 365 -15.99 -10.30 -21.64
CA THR A 365 -16.08 -11.77 -21.55
C THR A 365 -16.81 -12.38 -22.74
N ASN A 366 -17.81 -11.70 -23.30
CA ASN A 366 -18.44 -12.10 -24.55
C ASN A 366 -17.47 -11.98 -25.75
N CYS A 367 -16.65 -10.92 -25.79
CA CYS A 367 -15.61 -10.77 -26.79
C CYS A 367 -14.57 -11.89 -26.71
N PHE A 368 -14.15 -12.28 -25.49
CA PHE A 368 -13.21 -13.40 -25.29
C PHE A 368 -13.72 -14.71 -25.89
N LYS A 369 -15.04 -14.93 -25.88
CA LYS A 369 -15.67 -16.16 -26.37
C LYS A 369 -15.94 -16.14 -27.89
N SER A 370 -15.97 -14.98 -28.53
CA SER A 370 -16.50 -14.84 -29.89
C SER A 370 -15.44 -14.71 -30.99
N VAL A 371 -14.16 -14.52 -30.65
CA VAL A 371 -13.10 -14.23 -31.63
C VAL A 371 -11.85 -15.09 -31.43
N GLU A 372 -11.20 -15.49 -32.53
CA GLU A 372 -9.99 -16.33 -32.48
C GLU A 372 -8.73 -15.56 -32.01
N ASN A 373 -8.64 -14.27 -32.31
CA ASN A 373 -7.54 -13.40 -31.88
C ASN A 373 -7.99 -12.42 -30.78
N VAL A 374 -8.25 -12.98 -29.59
CA VAL A 374 -8.79 -12.26 -28.43
C VAL A 374 -7.94 -11.03 -28.07
N CYS A 375 -6.62 -11.16 -28.08
CA CYS A 375 -5.73 -10.08 -27.64
C CYS A 375 -5.78 -8.84 -28.54
N GLN A 376 -5.96 -9.02 -29.85
CA GLN A 376 -6.07 -7.89 -30.79
C GLN A 376 -7.48 -7.31 -30.79
N ASN A 377 -8.49 -8.17 -30.90
CA ASN A 377 -9.87 -7.75 -31.12
C ASN A 377 -10.53 -7.19 -29.85
N CYS A 378 -10.21 -7.74 -28.67
CA CYS A 378 -10.79 -7.32 -27.40
C CYS A 378 -9.91 -6.30 -26.64
N LYS A 379 -8.75 -5.89 -27.21
CA LYS A 379 -7.77 -4.97 -26.57
C LYS A 379 -8.40 -3.68 -26.09
N MET A 380 -9.23 -3.06 -26.92
CA MET A 380 -9.87 -1.78 -26.61
C MET A 380 -10.87 -1.92 -25.46
N MET A 381 -11.76 -2.92 -25.52
CA MET A 381 -12.75 -3.16 -24.46
C MET A 381 -12.08 -3.49 -23.12
N TYR A 382 -11.05 -4.35 -23.13
CA TYR A 382 -10.30 -4.67 -21.92
C TYR A 382 -9.54 -3.47 -21.35
N ARG A 383 -9.00 -2.58 -22.22
CA ARG A 383 -8.38 -1.32 -21.79
C ARG A 383 -9.39 -0.37 -21.16
N GLU A 384 -10.59 -0.25 -21.72
CA GLU A 384 -11.67 0.54 -21.13
C GLU A 384 -12.08 -0.01 -19.78
N LEU A 385 -12.25 -1.33 -19.65
CA LEU A 385 -12.53 -2.01 -18.38
C LEU A 385 -11.46 -1.73 -17.34
N SER A 386 -10.19 -1.88 -17.73
CA SER A 386 -9.05 -1.63 -16.84
C SER A 386 -8.96 -0.16 -16.46
N LYS A 387 -9.20 0.76 -17.39
CA LYS A 387 -9.20 2.20 -17.12
C LYS A 387 -10.29 2.54 -16.10
N LEU A 388 -11.51 2.05 -16.30
CA LEU A 388 -12.63 2.26 -15.38
C LEU A 388 -12.30 1.72 -13.99
N PHE A 389 -11.77 0.50 -13.90
CA PHE A 389 -11.33 -0.10 -12.65
C PHE A 389 -10.27 0.76 -11.93
N PHE A 390 -9.19 1.15 -12.60
CA PHE A 390 -8.10 1.87 -11.94
C PHE A 390 -8.46 3.33 -11.60
N HIS A 391 -9.18 4.03 -12.48
CA HIS A 391 -9.50 5.44 -12.27
C HIS A 391 -10.69 5.67 -11.33
N GLU A 392 -11.73 4.84 -11.41
CA GLU A 392 -12.95 5.05 -10.62
C GLU A 392 -12.98 4.21 -9.35
N TRP A 393 -12.48 2.98 -9.39
CA TRP A 393 -12.59 2.07 -8.25
C TRP A 393 -11.32 2.08 -7.40
N TYR A 394 -10.16 1.87 -8.02
CA TYR A 394 -8.88 1.79 -7.30
C TYR A 394 -8.44 3.13 -6.71
N ALA A 395 -8.50 4.21 -7.50
CA ALA A 395 -8.05 5.54 -7.04
C ALA A 395 -8.86 6.09 -5.86
N TRP A 396 -10.13 5.69 -5.75
CA TRP A 396 -11.02 6.12 -4.67
C TRP A 396 -10.81 5.32 -3.37
N SER A 397 -10.16 4.15 -3.45
CA SER A 397 -9.80 3.36 -2.28
C SER A 397 -8.34 3.60 -1.88
N LYS A 398 -7.97 4.84 -1.54
CA LYS A 398 -6.61 5.12 -1.03
C LYS A 398 -6.23 4.23 0.17
N ASP A 399 -7.23 3.77 0.92
CA ASP A 399 -7.05 2.86 2.07
C ASP A 399 -7.62 1.45 1.83
N GLY A 400 -8.03 1.12 0.59
CA GLY A 400 -8.68 -0.16 0.26
C GLY A 400 -10.07 -0.39 0.90
N SER A 401 -10.61 0.62 1.61
CA SER A 401 -11.73 0.45 2.53
C SER A 401 -13.14 0.52 1.93
N TYR A 402 -13.28 0.99 0.68
CA TYR A 402 -14.57 1.38 0.09
C TYR A 402 -14.83 0.79 -1.31
N GLN A 403 -14.67 -0.53 -1.48
CA GLN A 403 -14.93 -1.18 -2.77
C GLN A 403 -15.95 -2.29 -2.66
N CYS A 404 -16.88 -2.32 -3.60
CA CYS A 404 -17.77 -3.45 -3.84
C CYS A 404 -16.92 -4.69 -4.21
N ARG A 405 -16.98 -5.76 -3.42
CA ARG A 405 -16.11 -6.94 -3.64
C ARG A 405 -16.39 -7.67 -4.95
N ASP A 406 -17.65 -7.71 -5.41
CA ASP A 406 -18.01 -8.28 -6.72
C ASP A 406 -17.23 -7.62 -7.87
N ILE A 407 -17.03 -6.29 -7.84
CA ILE A 407 -16.26 -5.56 -8.86
C ILE A 407 -14.80 -6.00 -8.86
N TYR A 408 -14.20 -6.11 -7.67
CA TYR A 408 -12.81 -6.52 -7.50
C TYR A 408 -12.58 -7.95 -7.98
N ASP A 409 -13.44 -8.89 -7.57
CA ASP A 409 -13.31 -10.29 -7.95
C ASP A 409 -13.52 -10.48 -9.46
N LYS A 410 -14.50 -9.79 -10.06
CA LYS A 410 -14.69 -9.80 -11.52
C LYS A 410 -13.51 -9.23 -12.29
N TYR A 411 -12.91 -8.14 -11.82
CA TYR A 411 -11.72 -7.60 -12.45
C TYR A 411 -10.58 -8.63 -12.43
N ASN A 412 -10.32 -9.22 -11.26
CA ASN A 412 -9.27 -10.21 -11.08
C ASN A 412 -9.49 -11.45 -11.94
N MET A 413 -10.73 -11.96 -12.02
CA MET A 413 -11.08 -13.08 -12.90
C MET A 413 -10.84 -12.72 -14.37
N THR A 414 -11.36 -11.57 -14.83
CA THR A 414 -11.20 -11.13 -16.23
C THR A 414 -9.72 -10.89 -16.57
N MET A 415 -8.95 -10.32 -15.64
CA MET A 415 -7.52 -10.11 -15.77
C MET A 415 -6.75 -11.43 -15.83
N ARG A 416 -7.13 -12.42 -15.01
CA ARG A 416 -6.56 -13.76 -15.04
C ARG A 416 -6.83 -14.42 -16.38
N GLU A 417 -8.06 -14.41 -16.86
CA GLU A 417 -8.41 -14.93 -18.18
C GLU A 417 -7.60 -14.23 -19.28
N TRP A 418 -7.54 -12.90 -19.27
CA TRP A 418 -6.77 -12.12 -20.23
C TRP A 418 -5.29 -12.52 -20.27
N LYS A 419 -4.65 -12.68 -19.10
CA LYS A 419 -3.21 -12.95 -19.01
C LYS A 419 -2.85 -14.42 -19.14
N GLU A 420 -3.50 -15.27 -18.35
CA GLU A 420 -3.12 -16.67 -18.17
C GLU A 420 -3.78 -17.58 -19.20
N VAL A 421 -5.05 -17.32 -19.56
CA VAL A 421 -5.77 -18.18 -20.52
C VAL A 421 -5.44 -17.76 -21.95
N TYR A 422 -5.51 -16.46 -22.26
CA TYR A 422 -5.29 -15.97 -23.63
C TYR A 422 -3.86 -15.51 -23.90
N GLY A 423 -2.98 -15.45 -22.90
CA GLY A 423 -1.59 -15.03 -23.09
C GLY A 423 -1.45 -13.57 -23.53
N CYS A 424 -2.45 -12.72 -23.28
CA CYS A 424 -2.43 -11.32 -23.69
C CYS A 424 -1.54 -10.50 -22.76
N ILE A 425 -0.23 -10.61 -22.97
CA ILE A 425 0.77 -9.85 -22.22
C ILE A 425 0.71 -8.39 -22.66
N ARG A 426 0.79 -7.47 -21.69
CA ARG A 426 0.91 -6.05 -21.97
C ARG A 426 2.30 -5.84 -22.60
N GLU A 427 2.35 -5.57 -23.90
CA GLU A 427 3.57 -5.22 -24.67
C GLU A 427 4.38 -4.04 -24.08
N SER A 428 3.93 -3.42 -22.99
CA SER A 428 4.62 -2.29 -22.36
C SER A 428 5.93 -2.66 -21.67
N ALA A 429 6.19 -3.92 -21.34
CA ALA A 429 7.47 -4.29 -20.75
C ALA A 429 8.61 -4.06 -21.74
N ASP A 430 8.44 -4.44 -23.01
CA ASP A 430 9.56 -4.41 -23.96
C ASP A 430 9.86 -2.99 -24.47
N SER A 431 8.83 -2.12 -24.57
CA SER A 431 9.02 -0.76 -25.08
C SER A 431 9.75 0.18 -24.12
N TYR A 432 9.63 0.00 -22.80
CA TYR A 432 10.29 0.88 -21.82
C TYR A 432 11.55 0.26 -21.21
N THR A 433 11.72 -1.06 -21.27
CA THR A 433 12.94 -1.70 -20.75
C THR A 433 14.18 -1.18 -21.49
N TYR A 434 14.09 -1.01 -22.81
CA TYR A 434 15.21 -0.51 -23.61
C TYR A 434 15.72 0.88 -23.20
N PRO A 435 14.87 1.94 -23.11
CA PRO A 435 15.35 3.26 -22.66
C PRO A 435 15.83 3.25 -21.19
N TYR A 436 15.25 2.44 -20.30
CA TYR A 436 15.76 2.33 -18.93
C TYR A 436 17.13 1.65 -18.85
N VAL A 437 17.34 0.57 -19.63
CA VAL A 437 18.65 -0.10 -19.72
C VAL A 437 19.70 0.84 -20.34
N LEU A 438 19.33 1.62 -21.36
CA LEU A 438 20.21 2.65 -21.92
C LEU A 438 20.53 3.76 -20.90
N LEU A 439 19.53 4.28 -20.18
CA LEU A 439 19.75 5.30 -19.17
C LEU A 439 20.64 4.77 -18.03
N PHE A 440 20.37 3.56 -17.55
CA PHE A 440 21.14 2.93 -16.48
C PHE A 440 22.58 2.66 -16.91
N SER A 441 22.79 2.11 -18.11
CA SER A 441 24.13 1.88 -18.65
C SER A 441 24.90 3.19 -18.86
N TYR A 442 24.24 4.26 -19.30
CA TYR A 442 24.85 5.59 -19.39
C TYR A 442 25.28 6.14 -18.03
N ILE A 443 24.45 6.02 -17.00
CA ILE A 443 24.80 6.43 -15.62
C ILE A 443 26.01 5.64 -15.12
N VAL A 444 26.07 4.34 -15.38
CA VAL A 444 27.21 3.50 -15.00
C VAL A 444 28.48 3.92 -15.74
N ILE A 445 28.41 4.18 -17.04
CA ILE A 445 29.55 4.67 -17.84
C ILE A 445 30.03 6.04 -17.34
N LEU A 446 29.12 6.96 -17.00
CA LEU A 446 29.48 8.26 -16.42
C LEU A 446 30.21 8.10 -15.09
N TYR A 447 29.74 7.19 -14.24
CA TYR A 447 30.39 6.92 -12.95
C TYR A 447 31.81 6.37 -13.13
N PHE A 448 31.99 5.38 -14.02
CA PHE A 448 33.31 4.81 -14.31
C PHE A 448 34.25 5.80 -15.00
N SER A 449 33.75 6.59 -15.96
CA SER A 449 34.56 7.59 -16.65
C SER A 449 35.00 8.72 -15.71
N PHE A 450 34.14 9.15 -14.78
CA PHE A 450 34.51 10.09 -13.72
C PHE A 450 35.59 9.52 -12.81
N TYR A 451 35.43 8.28 -12.32
CA TYR A 451 36.43 7.60 -11.49
C TYR A 451 37.79 7.50 -12.21
N PHE A 452 37.78 7.09 -13.48
CA PHE A 452 38.99 6.97 -14.30
C PHE A 452 39.67 8.32 -14.54
N LEU A 453 38.91 9.35 -14.89
CA LEU A 453 39.43 10.71 -15.08
C LEU A 453 40.09 11.24 -13.81
N VAL A 454 39.39 11.16 -12.68
CA VAL A 454 39.83 11.77 -11.41
C VAL A 454 41.01 11.03 -10.79
N ILE A 455 41.02 9.69 -10.83
CA ILE A 455 42.03 8.90 -10.12
C ILE A 455 43.22 8.54 -11.02
N TYR A 456 42.98 8.24 -12.30
CA TYR A 456 44.06 7.79 -13.17
C TYR A 456 44.68 8.91 -14.01
N ILE A 457 43.86 9.81 -14.58
CA ILE A 457 44.36 10.81 -15.53
C ILE A 457 44.88 12.07 -14.82
N LEU A 458 44.08 12.68 -13.94
CA LEU A 458 44.44 13.96 -13.32
C LEU A 458 45.73 13.92 -12.47
N PRO A 459 46.03 12.86 -11.68
CA PRO A 459 47.27 12.81 -10.93
C PRO A 459 48.50 12.67 -11.84
N ARG A 460 48.39 11.92 -12.94
CA ARG A 460 49.49 11.73 -13.89
C ARG A 460 49.91 13.01 -14.61
N GLN A 461 48.97 13.89 -14.93
CA GLN A 461 49.31 15.19 -15.53
C GLN A 461 50.11 16.08 -14.57
N LYS A 462 49.86 16.02 -13.25
CA LYS A 462 50.69 16.75 -12.27
C LYS A 462 52.12 16.19 -12.18
N TYR A 463 52.31 14.89 -12.36
CA TYR A 463 53.65 14.30 -12.36
C TYR A 463 54.46 14.63 -13.62
N PHE A 464 53.82 14.70 -14.79
CA PHE A 464 54.50 15.05 -16.04
C PHE A 464 54.96 16.52 -16.05
N ASN A 465 54.12 17.45 -15.60
CA ASN A 465 54.49 18.87 -15.54
C ASN A 465 55.59 19.19 -14.50
N MET A 466 55.77 18.36 -13.46
CA MET A 466 56.87 18.54 -12.50
C MET A 466 58.24 18.06 -13.04
N GLN A 467 58.27 17.14 -14.01
CA GLN A 467 59.54 16.72 -14.62
C GLN A 467 60.10 17.74 -15.61
N ASP A 468 59.25 18.46 -16.36
CA ASP A 468 59.69 19.50 -17.28
C ASP A 468 60.19 20.78 -16.58
N ILE A 469 59.73 21.05 -15.36
CA ILE A 469 60.27 22.17 -14.56
C ILE A 469 61.69 21.84 -14.06
N LYS A 470 62.00 20.56 -13.81
CA LYS A 470 63.30 20.13 -13.28
C LYS A 470 64.43 20.13 -14.33
N THR A 471 64.09 20.14 -15.63
CA THR A 471 65.06 20.23 -16.73
C THR A 471 65.32 21.67 -17.19
N ARG A 472 64.47 22.64 -16.83
CA ARG A 472 64.67 24.06 -17.20
C ARG A 472 65.34 24.93 -16.14
N THR A 473 65.27 24.56 -14.86
CA THR A 473 65.97 25.27 -13.79
C THR A 473 67.15 24.43 -13.31
N GLY A 474 68.33 24.65 -13.90
CA GLY A 474 69.59 24.01 -13.49
C GLY A 474 70.06 24.46 -12.11
N VAL A 475 69.28 24.18 -11.06
CA VAL A 475 69.59 24.53 -9.68
C VAL A 475 69.72 23.25 -8.86
N LEU A 476 70.92 23.08 -8.28
CA LEU A 476 71.29 21.97 -7.41
C LEU A 476 70.31 21.79 -6.23
N PRO A 477 70.15 20.56 -5.72
CA PRO A 477 69.27 20.29 -4.60
C PRO A 477 69.87 20.86 -3.30
N LEU A 478 69.21 21.87 -2.74
CA LEU A 478 69.46 22.30 -1.37
C LEU A 478 68.75 21.32 -0.42
N ASN A 479 69.53 20.64 0.42
CA ASN A 479 69.04 19.84 1.53
C ASN A 479 68.26 20.73 2.51
N VAL A 480 66.93 20.66 2.47
CA VAL A 480 66.08 21.24 3.52
C VAL A 480 65.43 20.09 4.28
N ALA A 481 65.88 19.93 5.53
CA ALA A 481 65.36 18.97 6.48
C ALA A 481 63.88 19.28 6.77
N ILE A 482 63.03 18.28 6.54
CA ILE A 482 61.60 18.32 6.84
C ILE A 482 61.44 18.20 8.36
N ARG A 483 60.87 19.23 8.99
CA ARG A 483 60.45 19.21 10.39
C ARG A 483 58.94 18.98 10.44
N GLU A 484 58.51 17.91 11.09
CA GLU A 484 57.11 17.53 11.28
C GLU A 484 56.33 18.58 12.12
N PRO A 485 55.05 18.83 11.81
CA PRO A 485 54.20 19.66 12.66
C PRO A 485 53.51 18.83 13.77
N ARG A 486 53.54 19.37 15.00
CA ARG A 486 52.74 18.89 16.15
C ARG A 486 51.36 19.58 16.19
N PRO A 487 50.36 18.98 16.87
CA PRO A 487 48.95 19.29 16.68
C PRO A 487 48.41 20.40 17.60
N GLN A 488 47.40 21.09 17.04
CA GLN A 488 46.31 21.90 17.57
C GLN A 488 46.26 22.28 19.06
N GLU A 489 46.06 23.58 19.31
CA GLU A 489 45.44 24.11 20.53
C GLU A 489 44.36 25.15 20.16
N ASN A 490 43.11 24.81 20.54
CA ASN A 490 42.00 25.64 21.01
C ASN A 490 41.69 27.00 20.33
N VAL A 491 40.69 26.97 19.43
CA VAL A 491 39.94 28.16 18.95
C VAL A 491 38.45 27.92 19.20
N HIS A 492 38.03 27.85 20.46
CA HIS A 492 36.63 27.56 20.80
C HIS A 492 35.94 28.61 21.68
N GLU A 493 36.56 29.78 21.95
CA GLU A 493 36.08 30.72 22.97
C GLU A 493 35.85 32.18 22.49
N LEU A 494 35.68 32.42 21.18
CA LEU A 494 35.50 33.80 20.69
C LEU A 494 34.23 34.09 19.87
N LEU A 495 33.28 33.16 19.76
CA LEU A 495 32.11 33.31 18.86
C LEU A 495 30.75 33.13 19.55
N SER A 496 30.63 33.50 20.84
CA SER A 496 29.36 33.41 21.59
C SER A 496 28.51 34.69 21.60
N HIS A 497 28.90 35.75 20.89
CA HIS A 497 28.13 37.00 20.87
C HIS A 497 28.02 37.54 19.45
N LEU A 498 26.94 37.21 18.75
CA LEU A 498 26.31 38.01 17.68
C LEU A 498 25.01 37.31 17.25
N SER A 499 23.87 37.96 17.53
CA SER A 499 22.52 37.47 17.22
C SER A 499 22.18 37.68 15.74
N ILE A 500 21.84 36.58 15.05
CA ILE A 500 21.54 36.48 13.62
C ILE A 500 20.05 36.77 13.36
N GLU A 501 19.55 37.95 13.72
CA GLU A 501 18.14 38.31 13.48
C GLU A 501 17.93 39.54 12.60
N GLU A 502 18.95 40.37 12.37
CA GLU A 502 18.77 41.63 11.63
C GLU A 502 19.25 41.63 10.16
N ILE A 503 20.02 40.63 9.70
CA ILE A 503 20.65 40.70 8.36
C ILE A 503 19.77 40.12 7.23
N ASN A 504 18.73 39.34 7.54
CA ASN A 504 17.96 38.62 6.52
C ASN A 504 16.83 39.42 5.83
N GLN A 505 16.67 40.72 6.09
CA GLN A 505 15.51 41.46 5.56
C GLN A 505 15.72 42.18 4.22
N GLU A 506 16.93 42.53 3.79
CA GLU A 506 17.08 43.52 2.69
C GLU A 506 17.44 42.99 1.29
N VAL A 507 17.91 41.75 1.11
CA VAL A 507 18.48 41.35 -0.23
C VAL A 507 17.80 40.15 -0.90
N ALA A 508 16.82 39.49 -0.27
CA ALA A 508 16.21 38.31 -0.87
C ALA A 508 15.15 38.64 -1.95
N CYS A 509 15.36 38.08 -3.15
CA CYS A 509 14.44 38.12 -4.29
C CYS A 509 13.00 37.70 -3.87
N PRO A 510 11.93 38.35 -4.36
CA PRO A 510 10.56 38.11 -3.89
C PRO A 510 10.12 36.64 -3.90
N CYS A 511 10.54 35.88 -4.93
CA CYS A 511 10.22 34.45 -5.05
C CYS A 511 10.86 33.60 -3.95
N PHE A 512 12.07 33.95 -3.51
CA PHE A 512 12.77 33.24 -2.44
C PHE A 512 12.17 33.56 -1.07
N LYS A 513 11.71 34.79 -0.85
CA LYS A 513 10.93 35.16 0.35
C LYS A 513 9.61 34.38 0.43
N THR A 514 8.90 34.22 -0.68
CA THR A 514 7.65 33.43 -0.73
C THR A 514 7.90 31.93 -0.50
N PHE A 515 8.96 31.37 -1.09
CA PHE A 515 9.31 29.96 -0.89
C PHE A 515 9.76 29.66 0.56
N THR A 516 10.63 30.49 1.14
CA THR A 516 11.09 30.32 2.53
C THR A 516 9.95 30.48 3.53
N LYS A 517 9.03 31.41 3.28
CA LYS A 517 7.78 31.56 4.05
C LYS A 517 6.92 30.30 3.96
N PHE A 518 6.70 29.75 2.76
CA PHE A 518 5.95 28.50 2.58
C PHE A 518 6.60 27.31 3.30
N VAL A 519 7.91 27.14 3.17
CA VAL A 519 8.65 26.05 3.83
C VAL A 519 8.57 26.18 5.35
N LYS A 520 8.59 27.41 5.88
CA LYS A 520 8.42 27.68 7.32
C LYS A 520 6.99 27.35 7.77
N GLU A 521 5.96 27.87 7.09
CA GLU A 521 4.55 27.60 7.41
C GLU A 521 4.19 26.11 7.31
N TYR A 522 4.72 25.40 6.30
CA TYR A 522 4.51 23.96 6.15
C TYR A 522 5.22 23.14 7.24
N ARG A 523 6.43 23.57 7.64
CA ARG A 523 7.18 22.96 8.74
C ARG A 523 6.46 23.16 10.07
N ASP A 524 6.00 24.39 10.34
CA ASP A 524 5.29 24.75 11.57
C ASP A 524 3.94 24.00 11.64
N ALA A 525 3.19 23.92 10.54
CA ALA A 525 1.95 23.14 10.47
C ALA A 525 2.19 21.63 10.68
N ARG A 526 3.33 21.10 10.21
CA ARG A 526 3.71 19.69 10.40
C ARG A 526 4.21 19.39 11.81
N GLU A 527 4.88 20.34 12.44
CA GLU A 527 5.28 20.29 13.85
C GLU A 527 4.05 20.35 14.77
N ASP A 528 3.06 21.19 14.44
CA ASP A 528 1.80 21.29 15.15
C ASP A 528 0.92 20.03 14.98
N TYR A 529 0.88 19.46 13.77
CA TYR A 529 0.28 18.14 13.48
C TYR A 529 0.89 17.00 14.32
N ARG A 530 2.16 17.10 14.70
CA ARG A 530 2.82 16.11 15.55
C ARG A 530 2.50 16.25 17.03
N ARG A 531 1.98 17.41 17.47
CA ARG A 531 1.73 17.73 18.89
C ARG A 531 0.28 17.57 19.31
N HIS A 532 -0.67 17.48 18.38
CA HIS A 532 -2.10 17.34 18.66
C HIS A 532 -2.70 16.15 17.89
N ASP A 533 -3.66 15.44 18.49
CA ASP A 533 -4.45 14.37 17.84
C ASP A 533 -5.01 14.84 16.48
N PRO A 534 -5.17 13.93 15.50
CA PRO A 534 -5.14 14.29 14.08
C PRO A 534 -6.32 15.21 13.71
N PRO A 535 -6.09 16.47 13.29
CA PRO A 535 -7.15 17.29 12.75
C PRO A 535 -7.35 17.04 11.24
N ASP A 536 -8.55 17.38 10.80
CA ASP A 536 -9.13 17.20 9.47
C ASP A 536 -8.15 17.55 8.32
N ASN A 537 -7.99 16.61 7.38
CA ASN A 537 -7.19 16.71 6.14
C ASN A 537 -7.47 17.99 5.32
N ARG A 538 -8.57 18.69 5.59
CA ARG A 538 -8.92 20.00 5.04
C ARG A 538 -7.87 21.09 5.29
N VAL A 539 -7.14 21.08 6.41
CA VAL A 539 -6.16 22.14 6.73
C VAL A 539 -4.92 22.05 5.83
N VAL A 540 -4.36 20.85 5.66
CA VAL A 540 -3.21 20.62 4.77
C VAL A 540 -3.60 20.87 3.31
N ALA A 541 -4.81 20.47 2.91
CA ALA A 541 -5.35 20.75 1.58
C ALA A 541 -5.56 22.26 1.34
N ALA A 542 -5.99 23.02 2.35
CA ALA A 542 -6.16 24.48 2.25
C ALA A 542 -4.82 25.22 2.09
N ILE A 543 -3.78 24.82 2.82
CA ILE A 543 -2.43 25.39 2.69
C ILE A 543 -1.86 25.12 1.28
N HIS A 544 -2.03 23.90 0.77
CA HIS A 544 -1.57 23.54 -0.56
C HIS A 544 -2.34 24.30 -1.67
N LYS A 545 -3.65 24.45 -1.51
CA LYS A 545 -4.50 25.20 -2.44
C LYS A 545 -4.15 26.68 -2.48
N LYS A 546 -3.87 27.29 -1.32
CA LYS A 546 -3.46 28.69 -1.20
C LYS A 546 -2.12 28.93 -1.90
N TYR A 547 -1.14 28.04 -1.71
CA TYR A 547 0.16 28.11 -2.37
C TYR A 547 0.07 28.01 -3.90
N LEU A 548 -0.75 27.08 -4.42
CA LEU A 548 -0.96 26.96 -5.86
C LEU A 548 -1.66 28.20 -6.45
N GLN A 549 -2.57 28.83 -5.73
CA GLN A 549 -3.18 30.11 -6.14
C GLN A 549 -2.16 31.26 -6.16
N GLU A 550 -1.25 31.33 -5.18
CA GLU A 550 -0.19 32.36 -5.15
C GLU A 550 0.85 32.18 -6.26
N ILE A 551 1.19 30.94 -6.62
CA ILE A 551 2.05 30.65 -7.78
C ILE A 551 1.35 31.04 -9.09
N HIS A 552 0.08 30.64 -9.26
CA HIS A 552 -0.67 30.88 -10.50
C HIS A 552 -0.96 32.37 -10.74
N ASN A 553 -1.01 33.18 -9.67
CA ASN A 553 -1.22 34.63 -9.76
C ASN A 553 0.09 35.43 -9.86
N SER A 554 1.26 34.77 -9.85
CA SER A 554 2.55 35.46 -9.99
C SER A 554 2.83 35.80 -11.45
N PRO A 555 2.99 37.09 -11.81
CA PRO A 555 3.08 37.55 -13.20
C PRO A 555 4.34 37.05 -13.96
N ASN A 556 5.30 36.46 -13.25
CA ASN A 556 6.55 35.94 -13.81
C ASN A 556 6.58 34.41 -13.95
N PHE A 557 5.47 33.72 -13.66
CA PHE A 557 5.36 32.27 -13.79
C PHE A 557 4.60 31.92 -15.08
N ARG A 558 5.32 31.79 -16.20
CA ARG A 558 4.80 31.16 -17.43
C ARG A 558 5.51 29.82 -17.64
N PHE A 559 4.72 28.76 -17.73
CA PHE A 559 5.15 27.42 -18.15
C PHE A 559 5.52 27.38 -19.62
#